data_AF-A0A482J400-F1
#
_entry.id   AF-A0A482J400-F1
#
_cell.length_a   1.000
_cell.length_b   1.000
_cell.length_c   1.000
_cell.angle_alpha   90.00
_cell.angle_beta   90.00
_cell.angle_gamma   90.00
#
_symmetry.space_group_name_H-M   'P 1'
#
loop_
_entity.id
_entity.type
_entity.pdbx_description
1 polymer ?
#
loop_
_entity_poly.entity_id
_entity_poly.type
_entity_poly.pdbx_seq_one_letter_code
_entity_poly.pdbx_strand_id
1 'polypeptide(L)'
;MAILHILKLAALAFVNRLFRSQTVSTTGKDPKGFNIYEYEGTPSVTPGYFIVRFRHVLNGEVRTKHRQRMTDQEWKATRERLEQSREEAGVFDTAALPALSVNSHDGH
;
A
#
# COMPACT_ATOMS: atom_id res chain seq x y z
N MET A 1 -27.38 -18.80 -24.73
CA MET A 1 -25.96 -18.56 -25.13
C MET A 1 -25.40 -17.21 -24.66
N ALA A 2 -26.14 -16.09 -24.72
CA ALA A 2 -25.63 -14.77 -24.29
C ALA A 2 -25.44 -14.63 -22.76
N ILE A 3 -26.38 -15.13 -21.95
CA ILE A 3 -26.33 -15.04 -20.47
C ILE A 3 -25.09 -15.77 -19.91
N LEU A 4 -24.73 -16.92 -20.48
CA LEU A 4 -23.55 -17.67 -20.06
C LEU A 4 -22.26 -16.89 -20.31
N HIS A 5 -22.18 -16.15 -21.41
CA HIS A 5 -21.03 -15.28 -21.72
C HIS A 5 -20.94 -14.09 -20.77
N ILE A 6 -22.07 -13.47 -20.42
CA ILE A 6 -22.11 -12.36 -19.46
C ILE A 6 -21.66 -12.83 -18.07
N LEU A 7 -22.14 -14.00 -17.62
CA LEU A 7 -21.70 -14.59 -16.35
C LEU A 7 -20.21 -14.92 -16.35
N LYS A 8 -19.68 -15.44 -17.47
CA LYS A 8 -18.23 -15.70 -17.63
C LYS A 8 -17.41 -14.42 -17.53
N LEU A 9 -17.85 -13.35 -18.19
CA LEU A 9 -17.19 -12.04 -18.13
C LEU A 9 -17.27 -11.43 -16.73
N ALA A 10 -18.41 -11.54 -16.06
CA ALA A 10 -18.58 -11.07 -14.68
C ALA A 10 -17.67 -11.85 -13.71
N ALA A 11 -17.58 -13.17 -13.85
CA ALA A 11 -16.67 -14.00 -13.06
C ALA A 11 -15.21 -13.64 -13.32
N LEU A 12 -14.80 -13.45 -14.58
CA LEU A 12 -13.43 -13.03 -14.92
C LEU A 12 -13.11 -11.65 -14.34
N ALA A 13 -14.04 -10.70 -14.44
CA ALA A 13 -13.90 -9.36 -13.88
C ALA A 13 -13.83 -9.38 -12.36
N PHE A 14 -14.61 -10.25 -11.72
CA PHE A 14 -14.59 -10.45 -10.27
C PHE A 14 -13.27 -11.07 -9.80
N VAL A 15 -12.78 -12.10 -10.48
CA VAL A 15 -11.46 -12.71 -10.21
C VAL A 15 -10.36 -11.67 -10.44
N ASN A 16 -10.37 -10.93 -11.54
CA ASN A 16 -9.41 -9.84 -11.77
C ASN A 16 -9.50 -8.79 -10.65
N ARG A 17 -10.69 -8.45 -10.17
CA ARG A 17 -10.85 -7.53 -9.04
C ARG A 17 -10.29 -8.09 -7.74
N LEU A 18 -10.40 -9.40 -7.50
CA LEU A 18 -9.93 -10.07 -6.29
C LEU A 18 -8.44 -10.44 -6.31
N PHE A 19 -7.78 -10.48 -7.46
CA PHE A 19 -6.37 -10.90 -7.54
C PHE A 19 -5.44 -9.84 -8.14
N ARG A 20 -5.95 -8.69 -8.55
CA ARG A 20 -5.11 -7.59 -9.02
C ARG A 20 -4.50 -6.87 -7.81
N SER A 21 -3.23 -7.15 -7.57
CA SER A 21 -2.40 -6.42 -6.62
C SER A 21 -2.35 -4.94 -7.03
N GLN A 22 -2.61 -4.06 -6.08
CA GLN A 22 -2.53 -2.62 -6.25
C GLN A 22 -1.25 -2.14 -5.58
N THR A 23 -0.32 -1.64 -6.38
CA THR A 23 0.93 -1.07 -5.86
C THR A 23 0.84 0.45 -5.90
N VAL A 24 1.06 1.08 -4.76
CA VAL A 24 1.17 2.51 -4.60
C VAL A 24 2.56 2.81 -4.05
N SER A 25 3.34 3.58 -4.79
CA SER A 25 4.68 3.99 -4.39
C SER A 25 4.77 5.50 -4.30
N THR A 26 5.41 6.00 -3.26
CA THR A 26 5.80 7.40 -3.12
C THR A 26 7.31 7.50 -2.94
N THR A 27 7.90 8.56 -3.47
CA THR A 27 9.35 8.80 -3.41
C THR A 27 9.61 10.19 -2.83
N GLY A 28 10.54 10.27 -1.88
CA GLY A 28 11.01 11.50 -1.28
C GLY A 28 12.52 11.64 -1.41
N LYS A 29 13.03 12.87 -1.43
CA LYS A 29 14.46 13.15 -1.40
C LYS A 29 14.74 14.03 -0.19
N ASP A 30 15.50 13.49 0.75
CA ASP A 30 15.90 14.17 1.99
C ASP A 30 17.42 14.39 2.01
N PRO A 31 17.97 15.20 2.93
CA PRO A 31 19.42 15.35 3.10
C PRO A 31 20.15 14.03 3.38
N LYS A 32 19.43 13.02 3.87
CA LYS A 32 19.92 11.66 4.14
C LYS A 32 19.94 10.76 2.89
N GLY A 33 19.33 11.21 1.78
CA GLY A 33 19.32 10.50 0.50
C GLY A 33 17.94 10.30 -0.12
N PHE A 34 17.86 9.35 -1.06
CA PHE A 34 16.64 9.03 -1.79
C PHE A 34 15.82 7.98 -1.03
N ASN A 35 14.61 8.36 -0.62
CA ASN A 35 13.66 7.52 0.09
C ASN A 35 12.57 7.05 -0.87
N ILE A 36 12.28 5.74 -0.86
CA ILE A 36 11.17 5.14 -1.60
C ILE A 36 10.30 4.41 -0.59
N TYR A 37 9.02 4.75 -0.55
CA TYR A 37 8.01 4.08 0.26
C TYR A 37 7.02 3.38 -0.67
N GLU A 38 7.02 2.06 -0.66
CA GLU A 38 6.16 1.23 -1.49
C GLU A 38 5.15 0.50 -0.64
N TYR A 39 3.88 0.61 -1.04
CA TYR A 39 2.75 -0.09 -0.44
C TYR A 39 2.09 -0.95 -1.51
N GLU A 40 2.15 -2.26 -1.35
CA GLU A 40 1.54 -3.24 -2.25
C GLU A 40 0.36 -3.90 -1.54
N GLY A 41 -0.86 -3.54 -1.92
CA GLY A 41 -2.09 -4.17 -1.45
C GLY A 41 -2.52 -5.31 -2.37
N THR A 42 -2.42 -6.55 -1.89
CA THR A 42 -3.00 -7.71 -2.56
C THR A 42 -4.35 -8.04 -1.93
N PRO A 43 -5.46 -8.15 -2.68
CA PRO A 43 -6.72 -8.53 -2.07
C PRO A 43 -6.60 -9.94 -1.45
N SER A 44 -7.17 -10.12 -0.27
CA SER A 44 -7.14 -11.39 0.46
C SER A 44 -8.18 -12.34 -0.10
N VAL A 45 -7.93 -13.65 0.05
CA VAL A 45 -8.95 -14.68 -0.17
C VAL A 45 -10.13 -14.54 0.79
N THR A 46 -9.92 -13.91 1.95
CA THR A 46 -11.00 -13.50 2.85
C THR A 46 -11.62 -12.19 2.34
N PRO A 47 -12.93 -12.17 2.04
CA PRO A 47 -13.61 -10.97 1.57
C PRO A 47 -13.46 -9.80 2.56
N GLY A 48 -13.31 -8.59 2.04
CA GLY A 48 -13.23 -7.35 2.83
C GLY A 48 -11.86 -7.04 3.42
N TYR A 49 -10.82 -7.79 3.04
CA TYR A 49 -9.45 -7.57 3.50
C TYR A 49 -8.44 -7.52 2.36
N PHE A 50 -7.41 -6.72 2.57
CA PHE A 50 -6.19 -6.66 1.77
C PHE A 50 -4.98 -7.09 2.62
N ILE A 51 -4.08 -7.83 2.01
CA ILE A 51 -2.73 -8.05 2.54
C ILE A 51 -1.85 -6.94 1.95
N VAL A 52 -1.46 -6.00 2.82
CA VAL A 52 -0.64 -4.86 2.44
C VAL A 52 0.80 -5.13 2.85
N ARG A 53 1.70 -5.05 1.89
CA ARG A 53 3.14 -5.13 2.09
C ARG A 53 3.71 -3.73 1.96
N PHE A 54 4.39 -3.29 3.00
CA PHE A 54 5.12 -2.04 3.03
C PHE A 54 6.61 -2.33 2.87
N ARG A 55 7.28 -1.53 2.03
CA ARG A 55 8.73 -1.51 1.88
C ARG A 55 9.23 -0.07 1.89
N HIS A 56 10.20 0.21 2.75
CA HIS A 56 10.95 1.46 2.76
C HIS A 56 12.37 1.18 2.29
N VAL A 57 12.78 1.86 1.23
CA VAL A 57 14.12 1.81 0.65
C VAL A 57 14.78 3.16 0.82
N LEU A 58 15.96 3.21 1.42
CA LEU A 58 16.80 4.40 1.53
C LEU A 58 18.11 4.16 0.78
N ASN A 59 18.41 4.99 -0.22
CA ASN A 59 19.63 4.88 -1.04
C ASN A 59 19.86 3.48 -1.65
N GLY A 60 18.77 2.78 -1.99
CA GLY A 60 18.82 1.42 -2.55
C GLY A 60 18.83 0.29 -1.51
N GLU A 61 18.93 0.59 -0.22
CA GLU A 61 18.90 -0.40 0.86
C GLU A 61 17.51 -0.46 1.51
N VAL A 62 16.96 -1.66 1.67
CA VAL A 62 15.68 -1.86 2.35
C VAL A 62 15.87 -1.64 3.85
N ARG A 63 15.33 -0.54 4.37
CA ARG A 63 15.39 -0.21 5.81
C ARG A 63 14.29 -0.88 6.60
N THR A 64 13.08 -0.88 6.05
CA THR A 64 11.90 -1.42 6.73
C THR A 64 11.09 -2.23 5.76
N LYS A 65 10.62 -3.39 6.22
CA LYS A 65 9.65 -4.22 5.51
C LYS A 65 8.59 -4.66 6.50
N HIS A 66 7.34 -4.38 6.20
CA HIS A 66 6.22 -4.78 7.03
C HIS A 66 5.13 -5.43 6.18
N ARG A 67 4.36 -6.33 6.79
CA ARG A 67 3.21 -6.96 6.16
C ARG A 67 2.06 -6.93 7.14
N GLN A 68 0.98 -6.27 6.76
CA GLN A 68 -0.22 -6.12 7.57
C GLN A 68 -1.45 -6.56 6.79
N ARG A 69 -2.45 -7.10 7.50
CA ARG A 69 -3.79 -7.26 6.95
C ARG A 69 -4.58 -5.99 7.27
N MET A 70 -5.11 -5.36 6.25
CA MET A 70 -5.98 -4.19 6.34
C MET A 70 -7.37 -4.56 5.82
N THR A 71 -8.41 -3.90 6.30
CA THR A 71 -9.73 -3.94 5.70
C THR A 71 -9.76 -3.15 4.39
N ASP A 72 -10.78 -3.36 3.55
CA ASP A 72 -10.98 -2.57 2.33
C ASP A 72 -11.04 -1.05 2.61
N GLN A 73 -11.65 -0.66 3.74
CA GLN A 73 -11.73 0.74 4.17
C GLN A 73 -10.37 1.30 4.59
N GLU A 74 -9.62 0.57 5.40
CA GLU A 74 -8.27 0.97 5.82
C GLU A 74 -7.31 1.07 4.64
N TRP A 75 -7.41 0.13 3.69
CA TRP A 75 -6.60 0.16 2.47
C TRP A 75 -6.97 1.37 1.60
N LYS A 76 -8.26 1.65 1.42
CA LYS A 76 -8.73 2.82 0.69
C LYS A 76 -8.24 4.12 1.32
N ALA A 77 -8.37 4.28 2.64
CA ALA A 77 -7.90 5.45 3.36
C ALA A 77 -6.36 5.61 3.27
N THR A 78 -5.62 4.50 3.36
CA THR A 78 -4.15 4.50 3.19
C THR A 78 -3.76 4.98 1.79
N ARG A 79 -4.45 4.48 0.76
CA ARG A 79 -4.23 4.92 -0.62
C ARG A 79 -4.53 6.40 -0.82
N GLU A 80 -5.70 6.86 -0.39
CA GLU A 80 -6.10 8.27 -0.52
C GLU A 80 -5.11 9.19 0.20
N ARG A 81 -4.66 8.82 1.40
CA ARG A 81 -3.64 9.58 2.12
C ARG A 81 -2.29 9.59 1.39
N LEU A 82 -1.86 8.46 0.81
CA LEU A 82 -0.63 8.41 0.02
C LEU A 82 -0.73 9.23 -1.27
N GLU A 83 -1.88 9.20 -1.94
CA GLU A 83 -2.16 10.00 -3.13
C GLU A 83 -2.19 11.50 -2.79
N GLN A 84 -2.90 11.92 -1.73
CA GLN A 84 -2.88 13.30 -1.22
C GLN A 84 -1.48 13.74 -0.85
N SER A 85 -0.74 12.87 -0.16
CA SER A 85 0.65 13.15 0.19
C SER A 85 1.47 13.41 -1.09
N ARG A 86 1.33 12.57 -2.12
CA ARG A 86 2.03 12.72 -3.39
C ARG A 86 1.68 14.05 -4.10
N GLU A 87 0.47 14.54 -3.94
CA GLU A 87 0.01 15.81 -4.53
C GLU A 87 0.45 17.05 -3.73
N GLU A 88 0.50 16.96 -2.40
CA GLU A 88 0.92 18.07 -1.53
C GLU A 88 2.44 18.30 -1.53
N ALA A 89 3.24 17.26 -1.82
CA ALA A 89 4.68 17.36 -1.79
C ALA A 89 5.31 17.59 -3.17
N GLY A 90 5.48 18.87 -3.50
CA GLY A 90 6.61 19.30 -4.32
C GLY A 90 7.97 19.14 -3.61
N VAL A 91 7.98 18.96 -2.28
CA VAL A 91 9.15 18.65 -1.42
C VAL A 91 8.59 17.96 -0.17
N PHE A 92 9.02 16.73 0.14
CA PHE A 92 8.43 15.94 1.23
C PHE A 92 9.20 16.08 2.53
N ASP A 93 8.53 16.52 3.60
CA ASP A 93 8.97 16.45 4.99
C ASP A 93 8.58 15.09 5.59
N THR A 94 9.53 14.41 6.22
CA THR A 94 9.42 13.05 6.75
C THR A 94 8.38 12.91 7.89
N ALA A 95 7.86 14.02 8.42
CA ALA A 95 6.97 14.06 9.58
C ALA A 95 5.50 13.64 9.32
N ALA A 96 5.04 13.58 8.06
CA ALA A 96 3.63 13.34 7.73
C ALA A 96 3.24 11.87 7.51
N LEU A 97 4.23 10.97 7.45
CA LEU A 97 3.98 9.53 7.41
C LEU A 97 3.33 9.10 8.73
N PRO A 98 2.37 8.16 8.72
CA PRO A 98 1.96 7.53 9.96
C PRO A 98 3.21 6.91 10.55
N ALA A 99 3.69 7.49 11.65
CA ALA A 99 4.42 6.75 12.65
C ALA A 99 3.49 5.61 13.08
N LEU A 100 3.50 4.51 12.33
CA LEU A 100 3.18 3.22 12.87
C LEU A 100 4.17 3.06 14.01
N SER A 101 3.68 3.41 15.19
CA SER A 101 4.32 3.29 16.49
C SER A 101 5.30 2.12 16.47
N VAL A 102 6.58 2.43 16.26
CA VAL A 102 7.66 1.59 16.74
C VAL A 102 7.75 1.91 18.22
N ASN A 103 6.77 1.40 18.97
CA ASN A 103 6.98 1.10 20.38
C ASN A 103 8.03 -0.02 20.43
N SER A 104 9.29 0.34 20.30
CA SER A 104 10.38 -0.42 20.91
C SER A 104 10.61 0.20 22.27
N HIS A 105 9.67 -0.06 23.17
CA HIS A 105 9.90 0.05 24.60
C HIS A 105 10.70 -1.19 25.01
N ASP A 106 11.97 -1.24 24.64
CA ASP A 106 12.93 -2.18 25.23
C ASP A 106 13.89 -1.36 26.06
N GLY A 107 13.53 -1.19 27.33
CA GLY A 107 14.51 -0.93 28.36
C GLY A 107 15.37 -2.18 28.52
N HIS A 108 16.68 -1.98 28.52
CA HIS A 108 17.64 -2.52 29.49
C HIS A 108 19.01 -1.90 29.22
#